data_AF-A0A914YMU8-F1
#
_entry.id   AF-A0A914YMU8-F1
#
_cell.length_a   1.000
_cell.length_b   1.000
_cell.length_c   1.000
_cell.angle_alpha   90.00
_cell.angle_beta   90.00
_cell.angle_gamma   90.00
#
_symmetry.space_group_name_H-M   'P 1'
#
loop_
_entity.id
_entity.type
_entity.pdbx_description
1 polymer ?
#
loop_
_entity_poly.entity_id
_entity_poly.type
_entity_poly.pdbx_seq_one_letter_code
_entity_poly.pdbx_strand_id
1 'polypeptide(L)'
;MLKQSNPLYKDIEINENFTFDKDENLIFNKPPSAEQIQALIANNNDEPHLLTQDVDIQPILNVEDETPDGTAMEQYKQYALQKCPYLPQDINMKHIDALSFPELHTSGNFGFDHERKPKVTKRQYIRNRLKNANRRFATNAKWLTFCQGLLEIKDIKSSISTQARIGKDKLKGENLVKMLESEDETLQQCMSSQFAALRGHKAYWQQVKLDLKAHIAIFGAPNWFLTLNPSEKDWKELHEAYSKVKGIEVNSSNIRDLIAEDPVIWCRHFQKRVKEFFKRCLLVENCTLGKVTNYFYRIEYQHR
;
A
#
# COMPACT_ATOMS: atom_id res chain seq x y z
N MET A 1 21.38 -24.52 5.19
CA MET A 1 21.64 -24.13 3.78
C MET A 1 21.87 -22.63 3.56
N LEU A 2 21.16 -21.71 4.27
CA LEU A 2 21.30 -20.26 4.00
C LEU A 2 22.71 -19.71 4.27
N LYS A 3 23.36 -20.11 5.37
CA LYS A 3 24.75 -19.74 5.70
C LYS A 3 25.79 -20.14 4.66
N GLN A 4 25.55 -21.24 3.95
CA GLN A 4 26.46 -21.77 2.94
C GLN A 4 26.34 -21.05 1.60
N SER A 5 25.14 -20.52 1.30
CA SER A 5 24.80 -19.97 -0.01
C SER A 5 24.75 -18.43 -0.04
N ASN A 6 24.44 -17.80 1.09
CA ASN A 6 24.33 -16.35 1.21
C ASN A 6 25.48 -15.78 2.05
N PRO A 7 26.41 -15.01 1.45
CA PRO A 7 27.54 -14.45 2.17
C PRO A 7 27.12 -13.44 3.25
N LEU A 8 25.94 -12.82 3.14
CA LEU A 8 25.44 -11.84 4.12
C LEU A 8 25.03 -12.47 5.46
N TYR A 9 24.86 -13.80 5.49
CA TYR A 9 24.41 -14.55 6.68
C TYR A 9 25.49 -15.48 7.23
N LYS A 10 26.74 -15.33 6.76
CA LYS A 10 27.85 -16.19 7.16
C LYS A 10 28.11 -16.14 8.67
N ASP A 11 27.99 -14.94 9.25
CA ASP A 11 28.35 -14.67 10.65
C ASP A 11 27.16 -14.79 11.61
N ILE A 12 25.97 -15.16 11.13
CA ILE A 12 24.77 -15.26 11.97
C ILE A 12 24.82 -16.55 12.78
N GLU A 13 24.66 -16.47 14.09
CA GLU A 13 24.44 -17.64 14.95
C GLU A 13 22.94 -17.97 14.97
N ILE A 14 22.58 -19.20 14.62
CA ILE A 14 21.19 -19.66 14.66
C ILE A 14 21.11 -20.59 15.87
N ASN A 15 20.25 -20.25 16.82
CA ASN A 15 19.95 -21.15 17.92
C ASN A 15 19.09 -22.31 17.38
N GLU A 16 19.70 -23.47 17.16
CA GLU A 16 19.02 -24.66 16.64
C GLU A 16 18.00 -25.22 17.65
N ASN A 17 18.12 -24.87 18.93
CA ASN A 17 17.18 -25.25 19.99
C ASN A 17 16.05 -24.23 20.15
N PHE A 18 15.94 -23.22 19.28
CA PHE A 18 14.84 -22.27 19.34
C PHE A 18 13.52 -22.94 18.97
N THR A 19 12.68 -23.19 19.96
CA THR A 19 11.30 -23.65 19.81
C THR A 19 10.35 -22.48 19.98
N PHE A 20 9.59 -22.17 18.93
CA PHE A 20 8.51 -21.20 18.99
C PHE A 20 7.21 -21.92 19.31
N ASP A 21 6.79 -21.86 20.57
CA ASP A 21 5.48 -22.35 20.97
C ASP A 21 4.44 -21.24 20.84
N LYS A 22 3.41 -21.48 20.01
CA LYS A 22 2.43 -20.44 19.66
C LYS A 22 1.60 -20.04 20.88
N ASP A 23 1.31 -20.97 21.78
CA ASP A 23 0.45 -20.72 22.93
C ASP A 23 1.19 -20.06 24.11
N GLU A 24 2.50 -20.27 24.22
CA GLU A 24 3.34 -19.61 25.24
C GLU A 24 3.94 -18.27 24.77
N ASN A 25 4.23 -18.13 23.47
CA ASN A 25 4.93 -16.96 22.91
C ASN A 25 4.01 -15.98 22.15
N LEU A 26 2.75 -16.36 21.87
CA LEU A 26 1.73 -15.48 21.29
C LEU A 26 0.39 -15.66 22.02
N ILE A 27 0.07 -14.74 22.92
CA ILE A 27 -1.23 -14.72 23.59
C ILE A 27 -2.26 -14.09 22.64
N PHE A 28 -3.14 -14.90 22.06
CA PHE A 28 -4.35 -14.42 21.37
C PHE A 28 -5.55 -14.60 22.29
N ASN A 29 -6.42 -13.59 22.40
CA ASN A 29 -7.68 -13.72 23.14
C ASN A 29 -8.55 -14.82 22.52
N LYS A 30 -9.18 -15.65 23.38
CA LYS A 30 -10.20 -16.62 22.94
C LYS A 30 -11.44 -15.84 22.44
N PRO A 31 -12.14 -16.32 21.40
CA PRO A 31 -13.37 -15.67 20.95
C PRO A 31 -14.46 -15.74 22.04
N PRO A 32 -15.28 -14.68 22.19
CA PRO A 32 -16.33 -14.62 23.22
C PRO A 32 -17.44 -15.66 22.97
N SER A 33 -18.15 -16.01 24.05
CA SER A 33 -19.23 -17.00 24.05
C SER A 33 -20.46 -16.53 23.26
N ALA A 34 -21.23 -17.47 22.70
CA ALA A 34 -22.46 -17.19 21.95
C ALA A 34 -23.50 -16.38 22.77
N GLU A 35 -23.52 -16.55 24.09
CA GLU A 35 -24.43 -15.80 24.98
C GLU A 35 -24.05 -14.31 25.10
N GLN A 36 -22.76 -13.97 25.03
CA GLN A 36 -22.27 -12.59 25.09
C GLN A 36 -22.57 -11.83 23.78
N ILE A 37 -22.54 -12.54 22.64
CA ILE A 37 -22.91 -11.98 21.34
C ILE A 37 -24.40 -11.61 21.31
N GLN A 38 -25.24 -12.41 21.95
CA GLN A 38 -26.70 -12.20 21.94
C GLN A 38 -27.12 -11.01 22.82
N ALA A 39 -26.37 -10.71 23.88
CA ALA A 39 -26.57 -9.52 24.71
C ALA A 39 -26.16 -8.22 24.00
N LEU A 40 -25.12 -8.25 23.15
CA LEU A 40 -24.66 -7.08 22.38
C LEU A 40 -25.65 -6.64 21.28
N ILE A 41 -26.45 -7.59 20.76
CA ILE A 41 -27.44 -7.32 19.71
C ILE A 41 -28.72 -6.67 20.29
N ALA A 42 -28.96 -6.77 21.60
CA ALA A 42 -30.24 -6.38 22.22
C ALA A 42 -30.42 -4.88 22.52
N ASN A 43 -29.40 -4.03 22.28
CA ASN A 43 -29.54 -2.58 22.48
C ASN A 43 -30.21 -1.90 21.27
N ASN A 44 -31.54 -1.89 21.30
CA ASN A 44 -32.37 -1.01 20.46
C ASN A 44 -32.24 0.44 20.94
N ASN A 45 -31.70 1.32 20.09
CA ASN A 45 -31.96 2.75 20.19
C ASN A 45 -32.58 3.22 18.88
N ASP A 46 -33.89 3.44 18.93
CA ASP A 46 -34.69 4.15 17.94
C ASP A 46 -34.40 5.65 18.04
N GLU A 47 -33.73 6.25 17.06
CA GLU A 47 -33.93 7.66 16.63
C GLU A 47 -33.38 7.90 15.20
N PRO A 48 -34.02 8.76 14.38
CA PRO A 48 -33.72 8.89 12.96
C PRO A 48 -32.70 10.00 12.70
N HIS A 49 -31.49 9.65 12.26
CA HIS A 49 -30.50 10.62 11.78
C HIS A 49 -30.32 10.51 10.26
N LEU A 50 -30.68 11.61 9.59
CA LEU A 50 -30.38 11.91 8.19
C LEU A 50 -28.85 12.02 7.99
N LEU A 51 -28.36 11.44 6.88
CA LEU A 51 -26.99 11.51 6.32
C LEU A 51 -25.94 10.61 6.99
N THR A 52 -26.01 9.31 6.70
CA THR A 52 -24.88 8.38 6.90
C THR A 52 -23.85 8.55 5.79
N GLN A 53 -22.74 9.18 6.15
CA GLN A 53 -21.44 8.89 5.56
C GLN A 53 -21.01 7.54 6.15
N ASP A 54 -20.71 6.54 5.32
CA ASP A 54 -20.20 5.24 5.78
C ASP A 54 -18.83 5.46 6.46
N VAL A 55 -18.87 5.76 7.76
CA VAL A 55 -17.76 5.56 8.67
C VAL A 55 -17.94 4.12 9.13
N ASP A 56 -16.97 3.26 8.85
CA ASP A 56 -16.88 1.95 9.50
C ASP A 56 -16.89 2.20 11.02
N ILE A 57 -18.06 2.09 11.64
CA ILE A 57 -18.22 2.15 13.09
C ILE A 57 -17.49 0.91 13.60
N GLN A 58 -16.25 1.10 14.04
CA GLN A 58 -15.61 0.15 14.95
C GLN A 58 -16.61 0.00 16.11
N PRO A 59 -17.08 -1.22 16.43
CA PRO A 59 -17.90 -1.38 17.62
C PRO A 59 -17.11 -0.80 18.79
N ILE A 60 -17.69 0.19 19.47
CA ILE A 60 -17.16 0.65 20.75
C ILE A 60 -17.37 -0.52 21.69
N LEU A 61 -16.36 -1.38 21.80
CA LEU A 61 -16.26 -2.33 22.89
C LEU A 61 -16.17 -1.49 24.16
N ASN A 62 -17.20 -1.56 25.01
CA ASN A 62 -17.03 -1.16 26.40
C ASN A 62 -15.99 -2.11 27.00
N VAL A 63 -14.74 -1.64 27.07
CA VAL A 63 -13.58 -2.39 27.56
C VAL A 63 -13.75 -2.79 29.03
N GLU A 64 -14.74 -2.24 29.73
CA GLU A 64 -14.99 -2.48 31.16
C GLU A 64 -15.42 -3.93 31.46
N ASP A 65 -16.19 -4.57 30.57
CA ASP A 65 -16.83 -5.87 30.86
C ASP A 65 -15.94 -7.10 30.58
N GLU A 66 -14.78 -6.93 29.93
CA GLU A 66 -13.82 -8.01 29.64
C GLU A 66 -12.46 -7.80 30.35
N THR A 67 -12.40 -7.00 31.42
CA THR A 67 -11.14 -6.82 32.15
C THR A 67 -10.79 -8.06 32.99
N PRO A 68 -9.62 -8.69 32.78
CA PRO A 68 -9.08 -9.62 33.77
C PRO A 68 -8.75 -8.86 35.06
N ASP A 69 -8.99 -9.47 36.22
CA ASP A 69 -8.69 -8.90 37.54
C ASP A 69 -7.23 -8.38 37.60
N GLY A 70 -7.06 -7.07 37.85
CA GLY A 70 -5.75 -6.42 37.94
C GLY A 70 -5.81 -4.89 37.90
N THR A 71 -4.71 -4.22 38.23
CA THR A 71 -4.64 -2.74 38.16
C THR A 71 -4.51 -2.26 36.71
N ALA A 72 -5.04 -1.06 36.39
CA ALA A 72 -4.98 -0.48 35.04
C ALA A 72 -3.56 -0.43 34.43
N MET A 73 -2.53 -0.35 35.29
CA MET A 73 -1.12 -0.37 34.90
C MET A 73 -0.63 -1.76 34.46
N GLU A 74 -1.19 -2.85 35.01
CA GLU A 74 -0.88 -4.23 34.62
C GLU A 74 -1.56 -4.61 33.32
N GLN A 75 -2.80 -4.13 33.11
CA GLN A 75 -3.52 -4.27 31.86
C GLN A 75 -2.80 -3.53 30.71
N TYR A 76 -2.33 -2.30 30.96
CA TYR A 76 -1.52 -1.56 29.98
C TYR A 76 -0.24 -2.32 29.58
N LYS A 77 0.38 -3.07 30.50
CA LYS A 77 1.57 -3.90 30.23
C LYS A 77 1.24 -5.16 29.42
N GLN A 78 0.05 -5.74 29.57
CA GLN A 78 -0.39 -6.91 28.78
C GLN A 78 -0.64 -6.56 27.31
N TYR A 79 -1.20 -5.38 27.04
CA TYR A 79 -1.50 -4.92 25.68
C TYR A 79 -0.38 -4.06 25.04
N ALA A 80 0.69 -3.80 25.77
CA ALA A 80 1.84 -3.11 25.22
C ALA A 80 2.57 -4.02 24.24
N LEU A 81 2.65 -3.60 22.97
CA LEU A 81 3.59 -4.17 22.01
C LEU A 81 4.98 -4.16 22.67
N GLN A 82 5.52 -5.34 22.98
CA GLN A 82 6.87 -5.43 23.51
C GLN A 82 7.83 -4.79 22.50
N LYS A 83 8.61 -3.84 22.98
CA LYS A 83 9.66 -3.22 22.16
C LYS A 83 10.60 -4.33 21.73
N CYS A 84 10.70 -4.55 20.42
CA CYS A 84 11.62 -5.53 19.86
C CYS A 84 13.03 -5.23 20.43
N PRO A 85 13.70 -6.18 21.09
CA PRO A 85 14.98 -5.92 21.75
C PRO A 85 16.09 -5.61 20.75
N TYR A 86 15.87 -5.92 19.47
CA TYR A 86 16.78 -5.63 18.38
C TYR A 86 16.52 -4.23 17.82
N LEU A 87 17.58 -3.46 17.67
CA LEU A 87 17.52 -2.16 17.00
C LEU A 87 17.03 -2.35 15.56
N PRO A 88 16.02 -1.58 15.11
CA PRO A 88 15.58 -1.64 13.71
C PRO A 88 16.75 -1.23 12.81
N GLN A 89 16.96 -1.99 11.73
CA GLN A 89 17.98 -1.66 10.73
C GLN A 89 17.56 -0.40 9.96
N ASP A 90 18.52 0.49 9.67
CA ASP A 90 18.26 1.66 8.85
C ASP A 90 17.88 1.22 7.43
N ILE A 91 16.86 1.87 6.87
CA ILE A 91 16.40 1.68 5.51
C ILE A 91 17.46 2.02 4.45
N ASN A 92 18.48 2.80 4.83
CA ASN A 92 19.61 3.16 3.96
C ASN A 92 20.78 2.17 4.05
N MET A 93 20.66 1.10 4.85
CA MET A 93 21.66 0.06 4.94
C MET A 93 21.87 -0.62 3.58
N LYS A 94 23.13 -0.96 3.27
CA LYS A 94 23.47 -1.70 2.04
C LYS A 94 22.87 -3.10 2.08
N HIS A 95 22.36 -3.57 0.94
CA HIS A 95 21.77 -4.89 0.74
C HIS A 95 20.54 -5.17 1.61
N ILE A 96 19.80 -4.12 2.00
CA ILE A 96 18.61 -4.24 2.86
C ILE A 96 17.56 -5.21 2.30
N ASP A 97 17.38 -5.31 0.98
CA ASP A 97 16.46 -6.27 0.37
C ASP A 97 16.90 -7.72 0.55
N ALA A 98 18.20 -7.98 0.37
CA ALA A 98 18.75 -9.31 0.57
C ALA A 98 18.81 -9.73 2.04
N LEU A 99 18.94 -8.77 2.96
CA LEU A 99 18.92 -8.96 4.42
C LEU A 99 17.51 -9.13 4.99
N SER A 100 16.52 -8.46 4.39
CA SER A 100 15.12 -8.56 4.84
C SER A 100 14.42 -9.78 4.24
N PHE A 101 14.80 -10.21 3.04
CA PHE A 101 14.14 -11.30 2.31
C PHE A 101 15.14 -12.38 1.86
N PRO A 102 15.76 -13.11 2.81
CA PRO A 102 16.72 -14.18 2.49
C PRO A 102 16.10 -15.30 1.63
N GLU A 103 14.80 -15.55 1.78
CA GLU A 103 14.04 -16.52 0.98
C GLU A 103 13.98 -16.15 -0.52
N LEU A 104 13.93 -14.85 -0.84
CA LEU A 104 13.91 -14.33 -2.20
C LEU A 104 15.33 -14.15 -2.74
N HIS A 105 16.30 -13.92 -1.84
CA HIS A 105 17.70 -13.66 -2.13
C HIS A 105 18.62 -14.76 -1.59
N THR A 106 18.34 -16.01 -1.97
CA THR A 106 19.06 -17.19 -1.46
C THR A 106 20.57 -17.14 -1.65
N SER A 107 21.07 -16.51 -2.71
CA SER A 107 22.51 -16.36 -2.95
C SER A 107 23.11 -15.07 -2.39
N GLY A 108 22.32 -14.19 -1.76
CA GLY A 108 22.72 -12.84 -1.36
C GLY A 108 23.04 -11.89 -2.52
N ASN A 109 23.05 -12.39 -3.75
CA ASN A 109 23.45 -11.65 -4.93
C ASN A 109 22.25 -11.01 -5.66
N PHE A 110 22.55 -10.06 -6.54
CA PHE A 110 21.59 -9.37 -7.40
C PHE A 110 20.46 -8.61 -6.66
N GLY A 111 20.70 -8.19 -5.41
CA GLY A 111 19.82 -7.26 -4.67
C GLY A 111 19.92 -5.81 -5.17
N PHE A 112 19.34 -4.85 -4.46
CA PHE A 112 19.27 -3.45 -4.90
C PHE A 112 20.64 -2.85 -5.20
N ASP A 113 21.61 -3.07 -4.31
CA ASP A 113 22.93 -2.43 -4.38
C ASP A 113 23.95 -3.18 -5.24
N HIS A 114 23.54 -4.27 -5.90
CA HIS A 114 24.41 -4.99 -6.82
C HIS A 114 24.78 -4.08 -8.01
N GLU A 115 26.07 -3.96 -8.30
CA GLU A 115 26.56 -3.16 -9.42
C GLU A 115 26.07 -3.72 -10.76
N ARG A 116 25.56 -2.85 -11.63
CA ARG A 116 25.01 -3.21 -12.95
C ARG A 116 25.44 -2.19 -13.98
N LYS A 117 25.78 -2.67 -15.18
CA LYS A 117 26.07 -1.85 -16.37
C LYS A 117 25.08 -2.25 -17.47
N PRO A 118 24.09 -1.40 -17.82
CA PRO A 118 23.82 -0.05 -17.33
C PRO A 118 23.26 0.00 -15.89
N LYS A 119 23.37 1.17 -15.25
CA LYS A 119 22.85 1.40 -13.89
C LYS A 119 21.32 1.30 -13.88
N VAL A 120 20.78 0.49 -12.97
CA VAL A 120 19.34 0.27 -12.81
C VAL A 120 18.87 1.00 -11.56
N THR A 121 17.82 1.82 -11.69
CA THR A 121 17.19 2.47 -10.52
C THR A 121 16.38 1.45 -9.70
N LYS A 122 16.19 1.68 -8.39
CA LYS A 122 15.34 0.82 -7.54
C LYS A 122 13.94 0.56 -8.17
N ARG A 123 13.31 1.58 -8.75
CA ARG A 123 12.02 1.43 -9.47
C ARG A 123 12.09 0.50 -10.67
N GLN A 124 13.13 0.64 -11.50
CA GLN A 124 13.33 -0.26 -12.65
C GLN A 124 13.62 -1.68 -12.20
N TYR A 125 14.42 -1.85 -11.15
CA TYR A 125 14.71 -3.16 -10.57
C TYR A 125 13.44 -3.85 -10.05
N ILE A 126 12.66 -3.17 -9.20
CA ILE A 126 11.39 -3.69 -8.67
C ILE A 126 10.47 -4.06 -9.83
N ARG A 127 10.29 -3.16 -10.79
CA ARG A 127 9.48 -3.44 -11.98
C ARG A 127 9.97 -4.65 -12.76
N ASN A 128 11.28 -4.83 -12.90
CA ASN A 128 11.85 -5.99 -13.58
C ASN A 128 11.58 -7.29 -12.80
N ARG A 129 11.74 -7.28 -11.48
CA ARG A 129 11.40 -8.43 -10.62
C ARG A 129 9.93 -8.78 -10.68
N LEU A 130 9.03 -7.79 -10.64
CA LEU A 130 7.59 -7.99 -10.80
C LEU A 130 7.21 -8.54 -12.18
N LYS A 131 7.99 -8.24 -13.22
CA LYS A 131 7.74 -8.70 -14.60
C LYS A 131 8.45 -10.01 -14.94
N ASN A 132 9.24 -10.55 -14.02
CA ASN A 132 10.01 -11.77 -14.24
C ASN A 132 9.07 -12.98 -14.43
N ALA A 133 9.53 -13.95 -15.21
CA ALA A 133 8.88 -15.24 -15.37
C ALA A 133 8.76 -15.97 -14.03
N ASN A 134 9.81 -15.90 -13.20
CA ASN A 134 9.73 -16.37 -11.82
C ASN A 134 8.88 -15.40 -10.98
N ARG A 135 7.72 -15.90 -10.54
CA ARG A 135 6.69 -15.12 -9.84
C ARG A 135 6.94 -14.93 -8.34
N ARG A 136 7.97 -15.54 -7.75
CA ARG A 136 8.23 -15.50 -6.29
C ARG A 136 8.21 -14.09 -5.68
N PHE A 137 8.74 -13.10 -6.40
CA PHE A 137 8.70 -11.70 -5.96
C PHE A 137 7.32 -11.07 -6.06
N ALA A 138 6.56 -11.43 -7.10
CA ALA A 138 5.23 -10.88 -7.34
C ALA A 138 4.15 -11.48 -6.41
N THR A 139 4.35 -12.71 -5.95
CA THR A 139 3.45 -13.40 -5.01
C THR A 139 3.77 -13.11 -3.55
N ASN A 140 4.94 -12.55 -3.23
CA ASN A 140 5.34 -12.28 -1.87
C ASN A 140 4.80 -10.92 -1.39
N ALA A 141 3.68 -10.93 -0.67
CA ALA A 141 3.03 -9.73 -0.14
C ALA A 141 3.96 -8.90 0.75
N LYS A 142 4.78 -9.54 1.58
CA LYS A 142 5.72 -8.85 2.49
C LYS A 142 6.75 -8.04 1.69
N TRP A 143 7.29 -8.63 0.63
CA TRP A 143 8.24 -7.95 -0.25
C TRP A 143 7.60 -6.82 -1.06
N LEU A 144 6.35 -6.99 -1.52
CA LEU A 144 5.59 -5.95 -2.20
C LEU A 144 5.38 -4.72 -1.30
N THR A 145 4.89 -4.93 -0.09
CA THR A 145 4.65 -3.86 0.89
C THR A 145 5.96 -3.15 1.29
N PHE A 146 7.03 -3.92 1.50
CA PHE A 146 8.36 -3.36 1.74
C PHE A 146 8.84 -2.48 0.58
N CYS A 147 8.70 -2.96 -0.66
CA CYS A 147 9.06 -2.19 -1.84
C CYS A 147 8.22 -0.92 -1.99
N GLN A 148 6.93 -0.97 -1.65
CA GLN A 148 6.05 0.19 -1.66
C GLN A 148 6.53 1.24 -0.66
N GLY A 149 6.71 0.87 0.62
CA GLY A 149 7.19 1.81 1.65
C GLY A 149 8.57 2.40 1.34
N LEU A 150 9.47 1.60 0.76
CA LEU A 150 10.77 2.09 0.27
C LEU A 150 10.64 3.17 -0.80
N LEU A 151 9.70 3.00 -1.74
CA LEU A 151 9.47 3.98 -2.79
C LEU A 151 8.79 5.23 -2.26
N GLU A 152 7.86 5.10 -1.32
CA GLU A 152 7.19 6.23 -0.66
C GLU A 152 8.19 7.08 0.13
N ILE A 153 9.05 6.47 0.95
CA ILE A 153 10.12 7.16 1.67
C ILE A 153 11.05 7.88 0.69
N LYS A 154 11.36 7.24 -0.44
CA LYS A 154 12.17 7.87 -1.49
C LYS A 154 11.46 9.08 -2.12
N ASP A 155 10.17 8.99 -2.38
CA ASP A 155 9.39 10.09 -2.94
C ASP A 155 9.25 11.26 -1.97
N ILE A 156 9.01 10.99 -0.68
CA ILE A 156 9.01 11.99 0.40
C ILE A 156 10.39 12.67 0.50
N LYS A 157 11.49 11.89 0.56
CA LYS A 157 12.84 12.47 0.61
C LYS A 157 13.13 13.37 -0.60
N SER A 158 12.64 12.98 -1.78
CA SER A 158 12.80 13.77 -3.01
C SER A 158 11.97 15.06 -3.01
N SER A 159 10.74 15.03 -2.48
CA SER A 159 9.89 16.22 -2.37
C SER A 159 10.46 17.22 -1.36
N ILE A 160 10.87 16.74 -0.18
CA ILE A 160 11.57 17.54 0.85
C ILE A 160 12.84 18.19 0.27
N SER A 161 13.69 17.41 -0.39
CA SER A 161 14.93 17.93 -0.99
C SER A 161 14.66 19.02 -2.03
N THR A 162 13.59 18.89 -2.81
CA THR A 162 13.20 19.89 -3.82
C THR A 162 12.70 21.17 -3.16
N GLN A 163 11.87 21.07 -2.13
CA GLN A 163 11.39 22.23 -1.37
C GLN A 163 12.51 22.93 -0.61
N ALA A 164 13.44 22.19 0.00
CA ALA A 164 14.61 22.77 0.67
C ALA A 164 15.48 23.61 -0.28
N ARG A 165 15.51 23.27 -1.58
CA ARG A 165 16.20 24.07 -2.61
C ARG A 165 15.39 25.29 -3.06
N ILE A 166 14.06 25.19 -3.08
CA ILE A 166 13.15 26.26 -3.55
C ILE A 166 12.91 27.29 -2.42
N GLY A 167 12.87 26.85 -1.17
CA GLY A 167 12.69 27.69 0.00
C GLY A 167 13.91 28.58 0.24
N LYS A 168 13.87 29.80 -0.28
CA LYS A 168 14.80 30.87 0.09
C LYS A 168 14.75 31.11 1.60
N ASP A 169 15.88 30.92 2.28
CA ASP A 169 16.26 31.30 3.66
C ASP A 169 15.35 30.97 4.86
N LYS A 170 14.06 30.64 4.66
CA LYS A 170 13.07 30.42 5.74
C LYS A 170 13.11 29.01 6.34
N LEU A 171 13.63 28.02 5.61
CA LEU A 171 13.65 26.61 6.02
C LEU A 171 15.06 26.14 6.44
N LYS A 172 15.82 27.00 7.15
CA LYS A 172 17.15 26.65 7.67
C LYS A 172 17.07 26.26 9.15
N GLY A 173 17.59 25.07 9.46
CA GLY A 173 18.02 24.59 10.79
C GLY A 173 17.21 25.10 11.98
N GLU A 174 17.72 26.13 12.66
CA GLU A 174 17.16 26.68 13.90
C GLU A 174 15.73 27.25 13.74
N ASN A 175 15.39 27.79 12.56
CA ASN A 175 14.04 28.28 12.30
C ASN A 175 13.06 27.12 12.10
N LEU A 176 13.49 25.99 11.54
CA LEU A 176 12.62 24.82 11.37
C LEU A 176 12.21 24.20 12.70
N VAL A 177 13.13 24.11 13.67
CA VAL A 177 12.82 23.58 15.01
C VAL A 177 11.79 24.48 15.70
N LYS A 178 12.01 25.80 15.67
CA LYS A 178 11.05 26.78 16.21
C LYS A 178 9.69 26.73 15.51
N MET A 179 9.67 26.58 14.18
CA MET A 179 8.43 26.45 13.40
C MET A 179 7.69 25.12 13.65
N LEU A 180 8.42 24.04 13.99
CA LEU A 180 7.83 22.77 14.40
C LEU A 180 7.17 22.89 15.78
N GLU A 181 7.85 23.55 16.72
CA GLU A 181 7.36 23.78 18.08
C GLU A 181 6.16 24.76 18.10
N SER A 182 6.10 25.70 17.15
CA SER A 182 5.04 26.70 17.05
C SER A 182 3.87 26.31 16.12
N GLU A 183 3.82 25.07 15.61
CA GLU A 183 2.82 24.59 14.64
C GLU A 183 2.56 25.56 13.48
N ASP A 184 3.62 26.16 12.93
CA ASP A 184 3.49 27.23 11.93
C ASP A 184 2.70 26.76 10.68
N GLU A 185 1.62 27.48 10.33
CA GLU A 185 0.78 27.17 9.17
C GLU A 185 1.58 27.09 7.87
N THR A 186 2.63 27.91 7.73
CA THR A 186 3.47 27.90 6.54
C THR A 186 4.29 26.62 6.42
N LEU A 187 4.75 26.07 7.55
CA LEU A 187 5.41 24.78 7.61
C LEU A 187 4.40 23.66 7.30
N GLN A 188 3.20 23.69 7.88
CA GLN A 188 2.13 22.72 7.61
C GLN A 188 1.72 22.72 6.12
N GLN A 189 1.66 23.89 5.49
CA GLN A 189 1.35 24.01 4.07
C GLN A 189 2.51 23.47 3.19
N CYS A 190 3.76 23.70 3.58
CA CYS A 190 4.92 23.09 2.92
C CYS A 190 4.90 21.56 3.08
N MET A 191 4.67 21.05 4.29
CA MET A 191 4.59 19.62 4.60
C MET A 191 3.44 18.93 3.87
N SER A 192 2.25 19.53 3.81
CA SER A 192 1.12 18.94 3.08
C SER A 192 1.41 18.79 1.59
N SER A 193 2.10 19.75 0.97
CA SER A 193 2.52 19.62 -0.44
C SER A 193 3.56 18.51 -0.67
N GLN A 194 4.29 18.05 0.35
CA GLN A 194 5.22 16.91 0.23
C GLN A 194 4.49 15.60 -0.03
N PHE A 195 3.27 15.46 0.50
CA PHE A 195 2.41 14.29 0.32
C PHE A 195 1.59 14.34 -0.97
N ALA A 196 1.63 15.44 -1.73
CA ALA A 196 0.94 15.54 -3.02
C ALA A 196 1.49 14.53 -4.06
N ALA A 197 2.73 14.07 -3.91
CA ALA A 197 3.32 13.04 -4.75
C ALA A 197 2.87 11.61 -4.37
N LEU A 198 2.31 11.44 -3.17
CA LEU A 198 1.94 10.14 -2.62
C LEU A 198 0.45 9.87 -2.82
N ARG A 199 0.13 8.89 -3.67
CA ARG A 199 -1.25 8.46 -3.90
C ARG A 199 -1.84 7.89 -2.62
N GLY A 200 -3.10 8.23 -2.33
CA GLY A 200 -3.80 7.82 -1.11
C GLY A 200 -3.83 8.91 -0.03
N HIS A 201 -2.94 9.91 -0.09
CA HIS A 201 -2.99 11.04 0.84
C HIS A 201 -3.97 12.13 0.38
N LYS A 202 -4.53 12.86 1.35
CA LYS A 202 -5.45 13.99 1.11
C LYS A 202 -4.87 15.05 0.17
N ALA A 203 -3.57 15.36 0.31
CA ALA A 203 -2.88 16.33 -0.53
C ALA A 203 -2.84 15.94 -2.01
N TYR A 204 -2.68 14.64 -2.31
CA TYR A 204 -2.75 14.13 -3.69
C TYR A 204 -4.14 14.38 -4.29
N TRP A 205 -5.21 14.07 -3.55
CA TRP A 205 -6.58 14.29 -4.01
C TRP A 205 -6.96 15.77 -4.15
N GLN A 206 -6.40 16.63 -3.30
CA GLN A 206 -6.52 18.08 -3.47
C GLN A 206 -5.91 18.54 -4.79
N GLN A 207 -4.72 18.04 -5.15
CA GLN A 207 -4.11 18.35 -6.44
C GLN A 207 -4.98 17.87 -7.61
N VAL A 208 -5.43 16.60 -7.59
CA VAL A 208 -6.32 16.04 -8.62
C VAL A 208 -7.61 16.87 -8.77
N LYS A 209 -8.17 17.36 -7.66
CA LYS A 209 -9.34 18.25 -7.65
C LYS A 209 -9.04 19.60 -8.29
N LEU A 210 -7.88 20.20 -7.99
CA LEU A 210 -7.46 21.47 -8.59
C LEU A 210 -7.23 21.32 -10.10
N ASP A 211 -6.59 20.23 -10.53
CA ASP A 211 -6.38 19.95 -11.95
C ASP A 211 -7.71 19.78 -12.70
N LEU A 212 -8.68 19.10 -12.09
CA LEU A 212 -10.03 18.97 -12.65
C LEU A 212 -10.75 20.32 -12.74
N LYS A 213 -10.66 21.16 -11.69
CA LYS A 213 -11.22 22.52 -11.71
C LYS A 213 -10.60 23.38 -12.81
N ALA A 214 -9.28 23.30 -12.98
CA ALA A 214 -8.58 24.01 -14.06
C ALA A 214 -9.04 23.51 -15.43
N HIS A 215 -9.22 22.19 -15.59
CA HIS A 215 -9.76 21.61 -16.82
C HIS A 215 -11.15 22.17 -17.15
N ILE A 216 -12.05 22.22 -16.16
CA ILE A 216 -13.41 22.77 -16.33
C ILE A 216 -13.37 24.28 -16.61
N ALA A 217 -12.47 25.03 -15.97
CA ALA A 217 -12.34 26.47 -16.22
C ALA A 217 -11.88 26.78 -17.65
N ILE A 218 -11.05 25.92 -18.25
CA ILE A 218 -10.51 26.11 -19.62
C ILE A 218 -11.49 25.60 -20.68
N PHE A 219 -12.04 24.40 -20.49
CA PHE A 219 -12.83 23.70 -21.52
C PHE A 219 -14.35 23.73 -21.28
N GLY A 220 -14.80 24.26 -20.14
CA GLY A 220 -16.20 24.26 -19.74
C GLY A 220 -16.64 22.97 -19.04
N ALA A 221 -17.94 22.86 -18.80
CA ALA A 221 -18.53 21.67 -18.18
C ALA A 221 -18.37 20.42 -19.08
N PRO A 222 -18.16 19.23 -18.50
CA PRO A 222 -18.02 18.01 -19.29
C PRO A 222 -19.33 17.66 -20.00
N ASN A 223 -19.26 17.34 -21.29
CA ASN A 223 -20.41 16.80 -22.03
C ASN A 223 -20.78 15.39 -21.57
N TRP A 224 -19.76 14.59 -21.21
CA TRP A 224 -19.91 13.21 -20.76
C TRP A 224 -19.18 12.99 -19.45
N PHE A 225 -19.81 12.26 -18.53
CA PHE A 225 -19.22 11.78 -17.29
C PHE A 225 -19.35 10.26 -17.23
N LEU A 226 -18.23 9.57 -17.05
CA LEU A 226 -18.15 8.10 -17.07
C LEU A 226 -17.47 7.59 -15.81
N THR A 227 -18.14 6.68 -15.11
CA THR A 227 -17.56 5.87 -14.04
C THR A 227 -17.55 4.42 -14.50
N LEU A 228 -16.37 3.82 -14.62
CA LEU A 228 -16.19 2.46 -15.11
C LEU A 228 -15.65 1.58 -14.00
N ASN A 229 -16.32 0.46 -13.78
CA ASN A 229 -15.90 -0.54 -12.82
C ASN A 229 -15.25 -1.74 -13.52
N PRO A 230 -14.14 -2.28 -12.98
CA PRO A 230 -13.62 -3.55 -13.46
C PRO A 230 -14.65 -4.67 -13.24
N SER A 231 -14.76 -5.57 -14.23
CA SER A 231 -15.51 -6.83 -14.10
C SER A 231 -14.56 -8.01 -14.28
N GLU A 232 -13.72 -8.24 -13.27
CA GLU A 232 -12.72 -9.31 -13.28
C GLU A 232 -13.32 -10.71 -13.50
N LYS A 233 -14.59 -10.91 -13.13
CA LYS A 233 -15.31 -12.17 -13.26
C LYS A 233 -15.68 -12.52 -14.70
N ASP A 234 -15.80 -11.53 -15.58
CA ASP A 234 -16.27 -11.74 -16.96
C ASP A 234 -15.14 -11.70 -18.00
N TRP A 235 -13.95 -11.25 -17.59
CA TRP A 235 -12.82 -11.02 -18.48
C TRP A 235 -12.10 -12.33 -18.82
N LYS A 236 -12.56 -13.01 -19.87
CA LYS A 236 -12.00 -14.28 -20.34
C LYS A 236 -10.50 -14.19 -20.63
N GLU A 237 -10.04 -13.09 -21.23
CA GLU A 237 -8.63 -12.86 -21.51
C GLU A 237 -7.77 -12.69 -20.24
N LEU A 238 -8.37 -12.23 -19.13
CA LEU A 238 -7.70 -12.23 -17.83
C LEU A 238 -7.61 -13.66 -17.27
N HIS A 239 -8.69 -14.43 -17.37
CA HIS A 239 -8.72 -15.83 -16.93
C HIS A 239 -7.68 -16.65 -17.68
N GLU A 240 -7.60 -16.49 -19.01
CA GLU A 240 -6.55 -17.10 -19.84
C GLU A 240 -5.14 -16.69 -19.40
N ALA A 241 -4.93 -15.42 -19.02
CA ALA A 241 -3.62 -14.95 -18.57
C ALA A 241 -3.20 -15.62 -17.25
N TYR A 242 -4.11 -15.76 -16.29
CA TYR A 242 -3.84 -16.49 -15.05
C TYR A 242 -3.66 -17.99 -15.31
N SER A 243 -4.51 -18.58 -16.15
CA SER A 243 -4.42 -20.01 -16.49
C SER A 243 -3.07 -20.37 -17.11
N LYS A 244 -2.56 -19.54 -18.02
CA LYS A 244 -1.23 -19.72 -18.63
C LYS A 244 -0.08 -19.61 -17.63
N VAL A 245 -0.20 -18.74 -16.61
CA VAL A 245 0.88 -18.52 -15.63
C VAL A 245 0.85 -19.56 -14.51
N LYS A 246 -0.34 -19.95 -14.06
CA LYS A 246 -0.54 -20.84 -12.91
C LYS A 246 -0.70 -22.31 -13.31
N GLY A 247 -1.02 -22.60 -14.57
CA GLY A 247 -1.25 -23.96 -15.05
C GLY A 247 -2.54 -24.60 -14.51
N ILE A 248 -3.49 -23.78 -14.06
CA ILE A 248 -4.79 -24.21 -13.52
C ILE A 248 -5.94 -23.65 -14.37
N GLU A 249 -7.10 -24.27 -14.29
CA GLU A 249 -8.32 -23.71 -14.87
C GLU A 249 -8.79 -22.50 -14.04
N VAL A 250 -9.12 -21.41 -14.73
CA VAL A 250 -9.51 -20.14 -14.11
C VAL A 250 -10.92 -19.78 -14.57
N ASN A 251 -11.76 -19.42 -13.61
CA ASN A 251 -13.17 -19.10 -13.83
C ASN A 251 -13.62 -17.96 -12.91
N SER A 252 -14.88 -17.56 -13.02
CA SER A 252 -15.46 -16.44 -12.26
C SER A 252 -15.48 -16.66 -10.75
N SER A 253 -15.39 -17.91 -10.26
CA SER A 253 -15.38 -18.21 -8.82
C SER A 253 -14.00 -18.08 -8.20
N ASN A 254 -12.92 -18.50 -8.88
CA ASN A 254 -11.57 -18.52 -8.30
C ASN A 254 -10.71 -17.30 -8.66
N ILE A 255 -11.13 -16.48 -9.64
CA ILE A 255 -10.30 -15.38 -10.14
C ILE A 255 -9.89 -14.36 -9.06
N ARG A 256 -10.74 -14.10 -8.06
CA ARG A 256 -10.44 -13.11 -7.01
C ARG A 256 -9.31 -13.56 -6.10
N ASP A 257 -9.31 -14.83 -5.71
CA ASP A 257 -8.27 -15.41 -4.88
C ASP A 257 -6.93 -15.43 -5.61
N LEU A 258 -6.96 -15.73 -6.92
CA LEU A 258 -5.77 -15.67 -7.77
C LEU A 258 -5.22 -14.25 -7.94
N ILE A 259 -6.11 -13.24 -7.99
CA ILE A 259 -5.70 -11.83 -8.00
C ILE A 259 -5.08 -11.45 -6.65
N ALA A 260 -5.63 -11.90 -5.52
CA ALA A 260 -5.06 -11.66 -4.21
C ALA A 260 -3.67 -12.31 -4.06
N GLU A 261 -3.48 -13.50 -4.64
CA GLU A 261 -2.20 -14.22 -4.61
C GLU A 261 -1.12 -13.60 -5.52
N ASP A 262 -1.47 -13.15 -6.72
CA ASP A 262 -0.55 -12.49 -7.66
C ASP A 262 -1.19 -11.24 -8.31
N PRO A 263 -1.23 -10.10 -7.59
CA PRO A 263 -1.91 -8.89 -8.06
C PRO A 263 -1.24 -8.23 -9.27
N VAL A 264 -0.02 -8.62 -9.61
CA VAL A 264 0.75 -7.99 -10.69
C VAL A 264 0.17 -8.35 -12.07
N ILE A 265 -0.36 -9.56 -12.23
CA ILE A 265 -0.99 -9.98 -13.49
C ILE A 265 -2.22 -9.11 -13.75
N TRP A 266 -3.08 -8.96 -12.74
CA TRP A 266 -4.23 -8.07 -12.76
C TRP A 266 -3.85 -6.64 -13.10
N CYS A 267 -2.91 -6.04 -12.37
CA CYS A 267 -2.49 -4.65 -12.59
C CYS A 267 -2.01 -4.41 -14.02
N ARG A 268 -1.25 -5.35 -14.60
CA ARG A 268 -0.79 -5.28 -15.99
C ARG A 268 -1.92 -5.42 -16.98
N HIS A 269 -2.82 -6.37 -16.75
CA HIS A 269 -3.98 -6.59 -17.59
C HIS A 269 -4.90 -5.35 -17.59
N PHE A 270 -5.25 -4.85 -16.41
CA PHE A 270 -6.08 -3.67 -16.22
C PHE A 270 -5.47 -2.45 -16.91
N GLN A 271 -4.17 -2.19 -16.72
CA GLN A 271 -3.50 -1.07 -17.38
C GLN A 271 -3.57 -1.18 -18.92
N LYS A 272 -3.35 -2.39 -19.46
CA LYS A 272 -3.45 -2.62 -20.91
C LYS A 272 -4.89 -2.43 -21.40
N ARG A 273 -5.87 -2.95 -20.67
CA ARG A 273 -7.29 -2.84 -21.00
C ARG A 273 -7.77 -1.39 -21.02
N VAL A 274 -7.44 -0.60 -20.00
CA VAL A 274 -7.76 0.83 -19.96
C VAL A 274 -7.12 1.56 -21.14
N LYS A 275 -5.84 1.29 -21.43
CA LYS A 275 -5.16 1.92 -22.58
C LYS A 275 -5.83 1.58 -23.92
N GLU A 276 -6.17 0.31 -24.14
CA GLU A 276 -6.85 -0.12 -25.36
C GLU A 276 -8.28 0.41 -25.45
N PHE A 277 -9.00 0.49 -24.33
CA PHE A 277 -10.33 1.08 -24.27
C PHE A 277 -10.31 2.57 -24.67
N PHE A 278 -9.37 3.35 -24.13
CA PHE A 278 -9.20 4.74 -24.56
C PHE A 278 -8.87 4.81 -26.05
N LYS A 279 -7.91 4.02 -26.52
CA LYS A 279 -7.44 4.05 -27.90
C LYS A 279 -8.50 3.61 -28.93
N ARG A 280 -9.26 2.56 -28.63
CA ARG A 280 -10.14 1.88 -29.59
C ARG A 280 -11.62 2.17 -29.39
N CYS A 281 -12.02 2.65 -28.22
CA CYS A 281 -13.42 2.97 -27.93
C CYS A 281 -13.61 4.48 -27.85
N LEU A 282 -12.85 5.20 -27.02
CA LEU A 282 -13.13 6.61 -26.71
C LEU A 282 -12.49 7.61 -27.69
N LEU A 283 -11.25 7.37 -28.14
CA LEU A 283 -10.46 8.34 -28.91
C LEU A 283 -10.46 8.05 -30.42
N VAL A 284 -11.39 7.21 -30.89
CA VAL A 284 -11.58 6.92 -32.31
C VAL A 284 -12.46 8.01 -32.94
N GLU A 285 -12.18 8.40 -34.18
CA GLU A 285 -12.91 9.48 -34.88
C GLU A 285 -14.43 9.25 -34.94
N ASN A 286 -14.85 7.99 -35.08
CA ASN A 286 -16.25 7.56 -35.13
C ASN A 286 -16.71 6.88 -33.81
N CYS A 287 -16.24 7.37 -32.66
CA CYS A 287 -16.68 6.89 -31.36
C CYS A 287 -18.19 7.14 -31.14
N THR A 288 -18.84 6.26 -30.36
CA THR A 288 -20.24 6.41 -29.91
C THR A 288 -20.51 7.70 -29.14
N LEU A 289 -19.50 8.29 -28.50
CA LEU A 289 -19.59 9.55 -27.76
C LEU A 289 -19.33 10.78 -28.64
N GLY A 290 -19.02 10.58 -29.93
CA GLY A 290 -18.55 11.62 -30.83
C GLY A 290 -17.04 11.86 -30.72
N LYS A 291 -16.56 12.93 -31.39
CA LYS A 291 -15.14 13.30 -31.40
C LYS A 291 -14.72 13.88 -30.04
N VAL A 292 -13.84 13.17 -29.34
CA VAL A 292 -13.26 13.63 -28.07
C VAL A 292 -12.11 14.61 -28.33
N THR A 293 -12.27 15.88 -27.96
CA THR A 293 -11.22 16.92 -28.07
C THR A 293 -10.35 16.99 -26.82
N ASN A 294 -10.97 16.88 -25.65
CA ASN A 294 -10.33 17.00 -24.35
C ASN A 294 -10.91 15.95 -23.41
N TYR A 295 -10.07 15.40 -22.54
CA TYR A 295 -10.51 14.47 -21.52
C TYR A 295 -9.65 14.61 -20.26
N PHE A 296 -10.27 14.28 -19.14
CA PHE A 296 -9.61 14.11 -17.85
C PHE A 296 -10.04 12.74 -17.32
N TYR A 297 -9.10 11.95 -16.82
CA TYR A 297 -9.44 10.68 -16.18
C TYR A 297 -8.57 10.45 -14.95
N ARG A 298 -9.13 9.71 -14.00
CA ARG A 298 -8.46 9.24 -12.80
C ARG A 298 -8.82 7.78 -12.56
N ILE A 299 -7.98 7.09 -11.81
CA ILE A 299 -8.22 5.73 -11.35
C ILE A 299 -8.30 5.79 -9.83
N GLU A 300 -9.35 5.20 -9.28
CA GLU A 300 -9.62 5.17 -7.85
C GLU A 300 -9.74 3.70 -7.42
N TYR A 301 -9.06 3.34 -6.34
CA TYR A 301 -9.19 2.01 -5.75
C TYR A 301 -10.20 2.12 -4.60
N GLN A 302 -11.29 1.39 -4.71
CA GLN A 302 -12.30 1.29 -3.66
C GLN A 302 -12.05 0.02 -2.85
N HIS A 303 -12.24 0.09 -1.53
CA HIS A 303 -12.37 -1.12 -0.72
C HIS A 303 -13.61 -1.88 -1.22
N ARG A 304 -13.43 -3.17 -1.54
CA ARG A 304 -14.47 -4.09 -1.99
C ARG A 304 -14.35 -5.38 -1.20
#